data_AF-A0A9E5LX17-F1
#
_entry.id   AF-A0A9E5LX17-F1
#
_cell.length_a   1.000
_cell.length_b   1.000
_cell.length_c   1.000
_cell.angle_alpha   90.00
_cell.angle_beta   90.00
_cell.angle_gamma   90.00
#
_symmetry.space_group_name_H-M   'P 1'
#
loop_
_entity.id
_entity.type
_entity.pdbx_description
1 polymer ?
#
loop_
_entity_poly.entity_id
_entity_poly.type
_entity_poly.pdbx_seq_one_letter_code
_entity_poly.pdbx_strand_id
1 'polypeptide(L)'
;MQEGIFLEPNADLVVKNAEDQVLALVKKGKLGEVITVHHQKYKVSYGVANDGGQAILIKPESPVDNQVTLLVNDQIAVFQPQGCLILKTDARNFVRTYEAKPIGSVQVTPISTWNNQLAVAERQKTDLVR
;
A
#
# COMPACT_ATOMS: atom_id res chain seq x y z
N MET A 1 -11.30 10.31 3.35
CA MET A 1 -10.53 9.11 2.91
C MET A 1 -9.73 8.60 4.11
N GLN A 2 -9.32 7.33 4.16
CA GLN A 2 -8.38 6.90 5.20
C GLN A 2 -6.94 7.25 4.78
N GLU A 3 -6.02 7.25 5.74
CA GLU A 3 -4.59 7.39 5.47
C GLU A 3 -4.13 6.38 4.40
N GLY A 4 -3.23 6.78 3.51
CA GLY A 4 -2.87 5.96 2.38
C GLY A 4 -1.56 6.35 1.73
N ILE A 5 -1.11 5.48 0.83
CA ILE A 5 0.08 5.64 0.01
C ILE A 5 -0.34 6.05 -1.39
N PHE A 6 0.25 7.10 -1.94
CA PHE A 6 -0.09 7.62 -3.26
C PHE A 6 1.17 7.83 -4.07
N LEU A 7 1.13 7.46 -5.35
CA LEU A 7 2.18 7.71 -6.31
C LEU A 7 1.86 8.98 -7.08
N GLU A 8 2.69 10.00 -6.90
CA GLU A 8 2.56 11.27 -7.61
C GLU A 8 3.09 11.17 -9.05
N PRO A 9 2.70 12.07 -9.98
CA PRO A 9 3.12 12.02 -11.39
C PRO A 9 4.64 12.05 -11.61
N ASN A 10 5.39 12.61 -10.67
CA ASN A 10 6.86 12.61 -10.68
C ASN A 10 7.49 11.29 -10.18
N ALA A 11 6.66 10.28 -9.90
CA ALA A 11 6.98 8.99 -9.29
C ALA A 11 7.43 9.03 -7.83
N ASP A 12 7.28 10.16 -7.15
CA ASP A 12 7.45 10.19 -5.70
C ASP A 12 6.25 9.52 -5.04
N LEU A 13 6.51 8.79 -3.97
CA LEU A 13 5.48 8.15 -3.17
C LEU A 13 5.24 8.99 -1.92
N VAL A 14 3.99 9.36 -1.70
CA VAL A 14 3.57 10.19 -0.56
C VAL A 14 2.62 9.42 0.32
N VAL A 15 2.75 9.60 1.64
CA VAL A 15 1.75 9.15 2.60
C VAL A 15 0.88 10.36 2.90
N LYS A 16 -0.43 10.22 2.74
CA LYS A 16 -1.41 11.28 3.03
C LYS A 16 -2.46 10.77 3.99
N ASN A 17 -2.95 11.66 4.86
CA ASN A 17 -4.06 11.36 5.76
C ASN A 17 -5.43 11.65 5.12
N ALA A 18 -6.49 11.55 5.92
CA ALA A 18 -7.87 11.82 5.50
C ALA A 18 -8.14 13.24 4.99
N GLU A 19 -7.31 14.20 5.40
CA GLU A 19 -7.39 15.63 5.11
C GLU A 19 -6.43 16.05 3.98
N ASP A 20 -5.87 15.07 3.24
CA ASP A 20 -4.87 15.27 2.18
C ASP A 20 -3.54 15.90 2.66
N GLN A 21 -3.28 15.86 3.98
CA GLN A 21 -2.00 16.31 4.53
C GLN A 21 -0.93 15.25 4.29
N VAL A 22 0.22 15.68 3.77
CA VAL A 22 1.38 14.81 3.55
C VAL A 22 2.08 14.50 4.87
N LEU A 23 2.10 13.23 5.26
CA LEU A 23 2.78 12.72 6.46
C LEU A 23 4.20 12.23 6.17
N ALA A 24 4.45 11.74 4.96
CA ALA A 24 5.76 11.26 4.53
C ALA A 24 5.94 11.39 3.01
N LEU A 25 7.19 11.51 2.57
CA LEU A 25 7.60 11.59 1.17
C LEU A 25 8.79 10.66 0.92
N VAL A 26 8.63 9.74 -0.02
CA VAL A 26 9.68 8.88 -0.53
C VAL A 26 9.99 9.30 -1.96
N LYS A 27 11.17 9.87 -2.18
CA LYS A 27 11.59 10.31 -3.51
C LYS A 27 11.85 9.12 -4.42
N LYS A 28 11.53 9.27 -5.71
CA LYS A 28 11.89 8.31 -6.76
C LYS A 28 13.38 7.94 -6.68
N GLY A 29 13.67 6.65 -6.86
CA GLY A 29 15.05 6.12 -6.91
C GLY A 29 15.66 5.76 -5.55
N LYS A 30 14.90 5.92 -4.46
CA LYS A 30 15.31 5.46 -3.14
C LYS A 30 15.38 3.92 -3.08
N LEU A 31 16.52 3.39 -2.66
CA LEU A 31 16.74 1.94 -2.51
C LEU A 31 16.02 1.34 -1.28
N GLY A 32 15.57 2.18 -0.35
CA GLY A 32 14.83 1.78 0.83
C GLY A 32 14.58 2.97 1.75
N GLU A 33 13.32 3.26 2.03
CA GLU A 33 12.89 4.29 2.98
C GLU A 33 11.78 3.67 3.85
N VAL A 34 11.79 3.95 5.14
CA VAL A 34 10.75 3.46 6.05
C VAL A 34 9.73 4.57 6.26
N ILE A 35 8.47 4.25 6.00
CA ILE A 35 7.33 5.12 6.25
C ILE A 35 6.41 4.47 7.28
N THR A 36 5.63 5.29 7.97
CA THR A 36 4.57 4.83 8.87
C THR A 36 3.24 5.14 8.22
N VAL A 37 2.36 4.15 8.16
CA VAL A 37 0.95 4.34 7.79
C VAL A 37 0.08 3.63 8.82
N HIS A 38 -0.90 4.31 9.41
CA HIS A 38 -1.78 3.73 10.44
C HIS A 38 -1.00 3.09 11.62
N HIS A 39 0.08 3.73 12.05
CA HIS A 39 1.02 3.22 13.07
C HIS A 39 1.80 1.94 12.69
N GLN A 40 1.63 1.43 11.47
CA GLN A 40 2.40 0.30 10.94
C GLN A 40 3.55 0.82 10.09
N LYS A 41 4.74 0.27 10.29
CA LYS A 41 5.93 0.60 9.48
C LYS A 41 5.99 -0.23 8.21
N TYR A 42 6.25 0.45 7.10
CA TYR A 42 6.47 -0.14 5.79
C TYR A 42 7.81 0.34 5.25
N LYS A 43 8.60 -0.61 4.74
CA LYS A 43 9.75 -0.33 3.89
C LYS A 43 9.27 -0.17 2.46
N VAL A 44 9.62 0.96 1.85
CA VAL A 44 9.38 1.29 0.46
C VAL A 44 10.70 1.30 -0.28
N SER A 45 10.80 0.57 -1.38
CA SER A 45 12.00 0.49 -2.21
C SER A 45 11.67 0.63 -3.69
N TYR A 46 12.42 1.48 -4.39
CA TYR A 46 12.38 1.59 -5.84
C TYR A 46 13.35 0.60 -6.46
N GLY A 47 12.93 -0.03 -7.54
CA GLY A 47 13.74 -0.96 -8.31
C GLY A 47 13.28 -1.03 -9.77
N VAL A 48 13.78 -2.05 -10.46
CA VAL A 48 13.47 -2.31 -11.86
C VAL A 48 12.85 -3.71 -11.93
N ALA A 49 11.70 -3.83 -12.56
CA ALA A 49 11.05 -5.10 -12.87
C ALA A 49 11.79 -5.82 -14.01
N ASN A 50 11.54 -7.12 -14.15
CA ASN A 50 12.21 -7.96 -15.15
C ASN A 50 11.95 -7.53 -16.60
N ASP A 51 10.88 -6.78 -16.85
CA ASP A 51 10.52 -6.19 -18.15
C ASP A 51 11.22 -4.84 -18.40
N GLY A 52 12.11 -4.40 -17.50
CA GLY A 52 12.79 -3.11 -17.56
C GLY A 52 11.95 -1.94 -17.06
N GLY A 53 10.69 -2.18 -16.67
CA GLY A 53 9.81 -1.17 -16.08
C GLY A 53 10.24 -0.80 -14.65
N GLN A 54 9.84 0.38 -14.18
CA GLN A 54 10.07 0.75 -12.78
C GLN A 54 9.12 -0.03 -11.87
N ALA A 55 9.66 -0.50 -10.75
CA ALA A 55 8.93 -1.21 -9.72
C ALA A 55 9.07 -0.50 -8.37
N ILE A 56 8.00 -0.46 -7.59
CA ILE A 56 8.01 0.05 -6.22
C ILE A 56 7.54 -1.09 -5.32
N LEU A 57 8.40 -1.53 -4.42
CA LEU A 57 8.11 -2.54 -3.42
C LEU A 57 7.65 -1.87 -2.13
N ILE A 58 6.49 -2.27 -1.60
CA ILE A 58 5.97 -1.89 -0.31
C ILE A 58 5.89 -3.15 0.55
N LYS A 59 6.65 -3.16 1.64
CA LYS A 59 6.78 -4.32 2.53
C LYS A 59 6.61 -3.89 3.99
N PRO A 60 5.75 -4.54 4.79
CA PRO A 60 5.73 -4.34 6.24
C PRO A 60 7.10 -4.68 6.87
N GLU A 61 7.62 -3.81 7.74
CA GLU A 61 8.94 -4.04 8.37
C GLU A 61 8.92 -5.17 9.40
N SER A 62 7.81 -5.31 10.12
CA SER A 62 7.57 -6.41 11.04
C SER A 62 6.55 -7.37 10.42
N PRO A 63 6.66 -8.68 10.65
CA PRO A 63 5.55 -9.58 10.34
C PRO A 63 4.33 -9.01 11.04
N VAL A 64 3.34 -8.62 10.25
CA VAL A 64 2.10 -8.17 10.84
C VAL A 64 1.41 -9.44 11.30
N ASP A 65 1.22 -9.58 12.62
CA ASP A 65 0.51 -10.73 13.17
C ASP A 65 -0.96 -10.76 12.72
N ASN A 66 -1.45 -9.62 12.23
CA ASN A 66 -2.81 -9.42 11.75
C ASN A 66 -2.84 -8.97 10.29
N GLN A 67 -3.98 -9.17 9.66
CA GLN A 67 -4.26 -8.62 8.34
C GLN A 67 -4.23 -7.08 8.40
N VAL A 68 -3.62 -6.43 7.41
CA VAL A 68 -3.61 -4.95 7.31
C VAL A 68 -4.25 -4.50 6.03
N THR A 69 -5.14 -3.51 6.15
CA THR A 69 -5.77 -2.85 5.01
C THR A 69 -5.09 -1.50 4.79
N LEU A 70 -4.68 -1.24 3.54
CA LEU A 70 -3.96 -0.04 3.15
C LEU A 70 -4.56 0.53 1.86
N LEU A 71 -4.82 1.83 1.85
CA LEU A 71 -5.16 2.53 0.62
C LEU A 71 -3.87 2.79 -0.17
N VAL A 72 -3.80 2.30 -1.40
CA VAL A 72 -2.69 2.53 -2.33
C VAL A 72 -3.25 3.09 -3.64
N ASN A 73 -3.03 4.38 -3.89
CA ASN A 73 -3.72 5.14 -4.94
C ASN A 73 -5.25 5.00 -4.83
N ASP A 74 -5.88 4.45 -5.86
CA ASP A 74 -7.31 4.16 -5.98
C ASP A 74 -7.65 2.70 -5.65
N GLN A 75 -6.72 1.97 -5.03
CA GLN A 75 -6.87 0.56 -4.67
C GLN A 75 -6.84 0.36 -3.16
N ILE A 76 -7.62 -0.58 -2.68
CA ILE A 76 -7.53 -1.11 -1.32
C ILE A 76 -6.70 -2.39 -1.38
N ALA A 77 -5.55 -2.36 -0.70
CA ALA A 77 -4.61 -3.47 -0.59
C ALA A 77 -4.71 -4.10 0.80
N VAL A 78 -5.09 -5.37 0.85
CA VAL A 78 -5.23 -6.17 2.07
C VAL A 78 -4.05 -7.13 2.16
N PHE A 79 -3.12 -6.83 3.06
CA PHE A 79 -1.91 -7.61 3.29
C PHE A 79 -2.18 -8.74 4.28
N GLN A 80 -1.87 -9.97 3.87
CA GLN A 80 -1.68 -11.10 4.76
C GLN A 80 -0.30 -10.99 5.45
N PRO A 81 -0.09 -11.69 6.57
CA PRO A 81 1.22 -11.72 7.23
C PRO A 81 2.35 -12.02 6.25
N GLN A 82 3.43 -11.22 6.32
CA GLN A 82 4.62 -11.30 5.46
C GLN A 82 4.39 -10.99 3.96
N GLY A 83 3.17 -10.59 3.57
CA GLY A 83 2.88 -10.16 2.21
C GLY A 83 3.59 -8.86 1.85
N CYS A 84 3.99 -8.77 0.58
CA CYS A 84 4.57 -7.57 -0.01
C CYS A 84 3.78 -7.18 -1.26
N LEU A 85 3.66 -5.88 -1.50
CA LEU A 85 3.02 -5.33 -2.68
C LEU A 85 4.06 -4.72 -3.60
N ILE A 86 4.01 -5.08 -4.89
CA ILE A 86 4.84 -4.50 -5.94
C ILE A 86 3.93 -3.69 -6.87
N LEU A 87 4.23 -2.41 -7.00
CA LEU A 87 3.63 -1.52 -7.99
C LEU A 87 4.54 -1.51 -9.22
N LYS A 88 4.04 -1.97 -10.37
CA LYS A 88 4.77 -1.82 -11.64
C LYS A 88 4.22 -0.61 -12.37
N THR A 89 5.12 0.28 -12.76
CA THR A 89 4.76 1.54 -13.43
C THR A 89 5.21 1.52 -14.89
N ASP A 90 4.49 2.25 -15.75
CA ASP A 90 4.96 2.51 -17.10
C ASP A 90 6.04 3.61 -17.15
N ALA A 91 6.51 3.94 -18.36
CA ALA A 91 7.51 4.98 -18.60
C ALA A 91 7.05 6.40 -18.20
N ARG A 92 5.74 6.61 -17.97
CA ARG A 92 5.15 7.87 -17.49
C ARG A 92 4.84 7.83 -16.00
N ASN A 93 5.35 6.82 -15.28
CA ASN A 93 5.16 6.59 -13.85
C ASN A 93 3.71 6.24 -13.43
N PHE A 94 2.82 5.88 -14.36
CA PHE A 94 1.48 5.41 -13.98
C PHE A 94 1.54 3.94 -13.56
N VAL A 95 0.88 3.61 -12.44
CA VAL A 95 0.77 2.21 -12.00
C VAL A 95 -0.06 1.43 -13.01
N ARG A 96 0.52 0.37 -13.57
CA ARG A 96 -0.13 -0.55 -14.52
C ARG A 96 -0.65 -1.78 -13.83
N THR A 97 0.11 -2.32 -12.89
CA THR A 97 -0.25 -3.55 -12.20
C THR A 97 0.20 -3.53 -10.75
N TYR A 98 -0.58 -4.19 -9.92
CA TYR A 98 -0.29 -4.47 -8.53
C TYR A 98 0.00 -5.98 -8.42
N GLU A 99 1.17 -6.36 -7.90
CA GLU A 99 1.59 -7.76 -7.75
C GLU A 99 1.89 -8.07 -6.29
N ALA A 100 1.36 -9.19 -5.79
CA ALA A 100 1.63 -9.68 -4.44
C ALA A 100 2.82 -10.65 -4.43
N LYS A 101 3.70 -10.52 -3.43
CA LYS A 101 4.80 -11.46 -3.17
C LYS A 101 4.83 -11.87 -1.69
N PRO A 102 4.64 -13.16 -1.36
CA PRO A 102 4.32 -14.27 -2.27
C PRO A 102 2.95 -14.09 -2.97
N ILE A 103 2.71 -14.81 -4.07
CA ILE A 103 1.46 -14.69 -4.84
C ILE A 103 0.27 -14.97 -3.92
N GLY A 104 -0.75 -14.12 -3.98
CA GLY A 104 -1.96 -14.21 -3.15
C GLY A 104 -1.81 -13.65 -1.73
N SER A 105 -0.63 -13.21 -1.31
CA SER A 105 -0.42 -12.61 0.03
C SER A 105 -0.95 -11.19 0.18
N VAL A 106 -1.31 -10.54 -0.93
CA VAL A 106 -1.96 -9.23 -0.92
C VAL A 106 -3.15 -9.29 -1.86
N GLN A 107 -4.34 -9.02 -1.34
CA GLN A 107 -5.54 -8.85 -2.16
C GLN A 107 -5.70 -7.37 -2.49
N VAL A 108 -5.79 -7.05 -3.78
CA VAL A 108 -5.94 -5.67 -4.27
C VAL A 108 -7.31 -5.54 -4.91
N THR A 109 -8.11 -4.59 -4.43
CA THR A 109 -9.47 -4.34 -4.91
C THR A 109 -9.64 -2.85 -5.20
N PRO A 110 -10.15 -2.45 -6.38
CA PRO A 110 -10.44 -1.05 -6.66
C PRO A 110 -11.39 -0.45 -5.62
N ILE A 111 -11.12 0.79 -5.20
CA ILE A 111 -11.99 1.48 -4.24
C ILE A 111 -13.43 1.61 -4.76
N SER A 112 -13.61 1.70 -6.08
CA SER A 112 -14.91 1.78 -6.74
C SER A 112 -15.74 0.49 -6.62
N THR A 113 -15.09 -0.66 -6.42
CA THR A 113 -15.75 -1.96 -6.26
C THR A 113 -15.72 -2.46 -4.83
N TRP A 114 -15.07 -1.72 -3.92
CA TRP A 114 -14.99 -2.07 -2.52
C TRP A 114 -16.33 -1.84 -1.81
N ASN A 115 -16.97 -2.93 -1.41
CA ASN A 115 -18.19 -2.86 -0.62
C ASN A 115 -17.84 -2.65 0.87
N ASN A 116 -18.40 -1.61 1.47
CA ASN A 116 -18.09 -1.14 2.83
C ASN A 116 -18.45 -2.14 3.95
N GLN A 117 -19.00 -3.31 3.61
CA GLN A 117 -19.40 -4.36 4.56
C GLN A 117 -18.21 -4.99 5.31
N LEU A 118 -17.01 -5.04 4.71
CA LEU A 118 -15.80 -5.53 5.40
C LEU A 118 -15.31 -4.58 6.51
N ALA A 119 -15.44 -3.27 6.31
CA ALA A 119 -15.11 -2.26 7.32
C ALA A 119 -16.10 -2.28 8.51
N VAL A 120 -17.33 -2.74 8.29
CA VAL A 120 -18.33 -2.93 9.36
C VAL A 120 -18.03 -4.19 10.17
N ALA A 121 -17.54 -5.25 9.54
CA ALA A 121 -17.20 -6.51 10.23
C ALA A 121 -16.03 -6.35 11.23
N GLU A 122 -15.03 -5.51 10.93
CA GLU A 122 -13.93 -5.21 11.86
C GLU A 122 -14.38 -4.33 13.03
N ARG A 123 -15.33 -3.41 12.82
CA ARG A 123 -15.92 -2.61 13.91
C ARG A 123 -16.75 -3.48 14.85
N GLN A 124 -17.57 -4.38 14.33
CA GLN A 124 -18.39 -5.28 15.14
C GLN A 124 -17.56 -6.25 15.99
N LYS A 125 -16.43 -6.75 15.47
CA LYS A 125 -15.51 -7.57 16.28
C LYS A 125 -14.87 -6.81 17.44
N THR A 126 -14.69 -5.50 17.32
CA THR A 126 -14.08 -4.68 18.37
C THR A 126 -15.10 -4.31 19.45
N ASP A 127 -16.38 -4.17 19.08
CA ASP A 127 -17.47 -3.88 20.03
C ASP A 127 -17.96 -5.13 20.81
N LEU A 128 -17.62 -6.33 20.36
CA LEU A 128 -17.96 -7.59 21.05
C LEU A 128 -16.94 -8.04 22.11
N VAL A 129 -15.87 -7.27 22.33
CA VAL A 129 -14.82 -7.53 23.34
C VAL A 129 -14.84 -6.47 24.47
N ARG A 130 -16.01 -5.86 24.73
CA ARG A 130 -16.22 -4.98 25.88
C ARG A 130 -17.33 -5.50 26.78
#